data_AF-A0A1M7L321-F1
#
_entry.id   AF-A0A1M7L321-F1
#
_cell.length_a   1.000
_cell.length_b   1.000
_cell.length_c   1.000
_cell.angle_alpha   90.00
_cell.angle_beta   90.00
_cell.angle_gamma   90.00
#
_symmetry.space_group_name_H-M   'P 1'
#
loop_
_entity.id
_entity.type
_entity.pdbx_description
1 polymer ?
#
loop_
_entity_poly.entity_id
_entity_poly.type
_entity_poly.pdbx_seq_one_letter_code
_entity_poly.pdbx_strand_id
1 'polypeptide(L)'
;MLSMLFQSVHKYEHIAKQLSEIQCVHEKNSTAEITHQHHNFDFCGICAYKLGSFTFLVFPTFELKSLELYPNNADFDSKEITQFFKGSLFALRAPPAV
;
A
#
# COMPACT_ATOMS: atom_id res chain seq x y z
N MET A 1 11.01 -34.51 12.39
CA MET A 1 11.56 -33.14 12.56
C MET A 1 13.05 -33.08 12.17
N LEU A 2 13.90 -34.00 12.65
CA LEU A 2 15.31 -34.13 12.24
C LEU A 2 15.53 -34.32 10.72
N SER A 3 14.67 -35.09 10.06
CA SER A 3 14.77 -35.31 8.61
C SER A 3 14.66 -34.02 7.79
N MET A 4 13.73 -33.14 8.16
CA MET A 4 13.53 -31.85 7.48
C MET A 4 14.70 -30.90 7.69
N LEU A 5 15.30 -30.90 8.88
CA LEU A 5 16.49 -30.11 9.16
C LEU A 5 17.70 -30.57 8.34
N PHE A 6 17.95 -31.88 8.30
CA PHE A 6 19.08 -32.43 7.55
C PHE A 6 18.95 -32.17 6.05
N GLN A 7 17.74 -32.35 5.49
CA GLN A 7 17.44 -32.03 4.09
C GLN A 7 17.65 -30.54 3.78
N SER A 8 17.27 -29.64 4.70
CA SER A 8 17.50 -28.21 4.54
C SER A 8 18.98 -27.85 4.58
N VAL A 9 19.73 -28.35 5.58
CA VAL A 9 21.18 -28.10 5.72
C VAL A 9 21.94 -28.58 4.48
N HIS A 10 21.64 -29.78 4.00
CA HIS A 10 22.28 -30.33 2.80
C HIS A 10 22.04 -29.44 1.57
N LYS A 11 20.81 -28.94 1.37
CA LYS A 11 20.50 -28.00 0.27
C LYS A 11 21.29 -26.69 0.39
N TYR A 12 21.44 -26.16 1.60
CA TYR A 12 22.23 -24.95 1.86
C TYR A 12 23.73 -25.16 1.59
N GLU A 13 24.28 -26.32 1.93
CA GLU A 13 25.69 -26.64 1.64
C GLU A 13 25.99 -26.58 0.13
N HIS A 14 25.11 -27.16 -0.70
CA HIS A 14 25.26 -27.11 -2.16
C HIS A 14 25.14 -25.70 -2.74
N ILE A 15 24.31 -24.83 -2.15
CA ILE A 15 24.23 -23.42 -2.56
C ILE A 15 25.50 -22.67 -2.13
N ALA A 16 25.97 -22.88 -0.90
CA ALA A 16 27.19 -22.25 -0.40
C ALA A 16 28.43 -22.63 -1.23
N LYS A 17 28.55 -23.90 -1.65
CA LYS A 17 29.62 -24.35 -2.54
C LYS A 17 29.59 -23.64 -3.90
N GLN A 18 28.41 -23.53 -4.52
CA GLN A 18 28.25 -22.81 -5.79
C GLN A 18 28.62 -21.32 -5.67
N LEU A 19 28.31 -20.68 -4.53
CA LEU A 19 28.70 -19.28 -4.25
C LEU A 19 30.20 -19.13 -4.02
N SER A 20 30.88 -20.16 -3.50
CA SER A 20 32.32 -20.16 -3.27
C SER A 20 33.17 -20.52 -4.49
N GLU A 21 32.53 -21.07 -5.54
CA GLU A 21 33.21 -21.39 -6.80
C GLU A 21 33.74 -20.10 -7.44
N ILE A 22 35.01 -20.12 -7.87
CA ILE A 22 35.67 -18.93 -8.42
C ILE A 22 34.99 -18.53 -9.71
N GLN A 23 34.41 -17.33 -9.73
CA GLN A 23 33.91 -16.73 -10.96
C GLN A 23 35.08 -16.45 -11.89
N CYS A 24 35.17 -17.17 -13.00
CA CYS A 24 36.27 -16.99 -13.93
C CYS A 24 36.05 -15.66 -14.69
N VAL A 25 36.83 -14.63 -14.34
CA VAL A 25 36.88 -13.37 -15.09
C VAL A 25 37.76 -13.59 -16.31
N HIS A 26 37.14 -13.92 -17.44
CA HIS A 26 37.88 -14.10 -18.68
C HIS A 26 38.04 -12.76 -19.41
N GLU A 27 39.28 -12.42 -19.76
CA GLU A 27 39.58 -11.31 -20.67
C GLU A 27 39.19 -11.72 -22.09
N LYS A 28 38.20 -11.02 -22.66
CA LYS A 28 37.61 -11.35 -23.98
C LYS A 28 38.67 -11.30 -25.08
N ASN A 29 39.28 -12.43 -25.41
CA ASN A 29 40.27 -12.54 -26.49
C ASN A 29 39.86 -13.53 -27.60
N SER A 30 38.66 -14.09 -27.57
CA SER A 30 38.18 -15.02 -28.61
C SER A 30 36.68 -14.88 -28.85
N THR A 31 36.27 -15.07 -30.11
CA THR A 31 34.88 -14.92 -30.61
C THR A 31 33.94 -16.03 -30.13
N ALA A 32 34.45 -17.07 -29.48
CA ALA A 32 33.67 -18.17 -28.92
C ALA A 32 34.14 -18.47 -27.49
N GLU A 33 33.77 -17.60 -26.57
CA GLU A 33 33.96 -17.83 -25.14
C GLU A 33 32.63 -18.23 -24.52
N ILE A 34 32.58 -19.39 -23.87
CA ILE A 34 31.44 -19.81 -23.04
C ILE A 34 31.45 -18.89 -21.82
N THR A 35 30.94 -17.68 -21.96
CA THR A 35 30.67 -16.82 -20.81
C THR A 35 29.59 -17.53 -20.01
N HIS A 36 29.85 -17.90 -18.76
CA HIS A 36 28.84 -18.43 -17.85
C HIS A 36 27.71 -17.40 -17.73
N GLN A 37 26.71 -17.53 -18.60
CA GLN A 37 25.64 -16.58 -18.77
C GLN A 37 24.62 -16.86 -17.67
N HIS A 38 24.49 -15.91 -16.74
CA HIS A 38 23.49 -15.87 -15.67
C HIS A 38 23.46 -17.10 -14.77
N HIS A 39 24.51 -17.27 -13.94
CA HIS A 39 24.38 -18.16 -12.79
C HIS A 39 23.29 -17.64 -11.85
N ASN A 40 22.20 -18.40 -11.78
CA ASN A 40 21.15 -18.21 -10.79
C ASN A 40 21.68 -18.77 -9.45
N PHE A 41 22.39 -17.93 -8.69
CA PHE A 41 23.02 -18.30 -7.41
C PHE A 41 22.03 -18.82 -6.36
N ASP A 42 20.74 -18.61 -6.61
CA ASP A 42 19.66 -19.04 -5.74
C ASP A 42 19.13 -20.44 -6.09
N PHE A 43 19.66 -21.11 -7.12
CA PHE A 43 19.18 -22.43 -7.57
C PHE A 43 20.29 -23.49 -7.53
N CYS A 44 19.98 -24.65 -6.95
CA CYS A 44 20.82 -25.84 -7.01
C CYS A 44 20.19 -26.87 -7.96
N GLY A 45 20.88 -27.17 -9.07
CA GLY A 45 20.45 -28.17 -10.05
C GLY A 45 20.48 -29.62 -9.53
N ILE A 46 21.37 -29.93 -8.59
CA ILE A 46 21.51 -31.27 -7.99
C ILE A 46 20.31 -31.55 -7.08
N CYS A 47 19.95 -30.58 -6.25
CA CYS A 47 18.84 -30.70 -5.29
C CYS A 47 17.49 -30.27 -5.87
N ALA A 48 17.46 -29.77 -7.12
CA ALA A 48 16.31 -29.12 -7.73
C ALA A 48 15.63 -28.11 -6.79
N TYR A 49 16.43 -27.34 -6.04
CA TYR A 49 15.97 -26.45 -4.98
C TYR A 49 16.30 -25.00 -5.29
N LYS A 50 15.33 -24.10 -5.11
CA LYS A 50 15.50 -22.65 -5.25
C LYS A 50 15.30 -21.96 -3.90
N LEU A 51 16.22 -21.09 -3.52
CA LEU A 51 16.08 -20.23 -2.34
C LEU A 51 14.98 -19.19 -2.60
N GLY A 52 14.00 -19.10 -1.70
CA GLY A 52 12.94 -18.10 -1.75
C GLY A 52 13.26 -16.89 -0.89
N SER A 53 12.92 -15.69 -1.37
CA SER A 53 12.96 -14.47 -0.57
C SER A 53 11.70 -14.35 0.28
N PHE A 54 11.75 -14.86 1.52
CA PHE A 54 10.70 -14.60 2.51
C PHE A 54 11.13 -13.47 3.44
N THR A 55 10.29 -12.47 3.60
CA THR A 55 10.47 -11.36 4.55
C THR A 55 9.21 -11.29 5.41
N PHE A 56 9.40 -11.10 6.73
CA PHE A 56 8.28 -10.85 7.62
C PHE A 56 7.70 -9.48 7.31
N LEU A 57 6.37 -9.41 7.08
CA LEU A 57 5.67 -8.15 7.06
C LEU A 57 5.60 -7.61 8.50
N VAL A 58 6.38 -6.57 8.77
CA VAL A 58 6.20 -5.76 9.97
C VAL A 58 5.04 -4.81 9.69
N PHE A 59 3.89 -5.04 10.32
CA PHE A 59 2.77 -4.11 10.24
C PHE A 59 3.02 -2.94 11.20
N PRO A 60 3.24 -1.71 10.73
CA PRO A 60 3.33 -0.58 11.63
C PRO A 60 1.98 -0.38 12.31
N THR A 61 1.97 -0.44 13.65
CA THR A 61 0.80 -0.05 14.45
C THR A 61 0.74 1.47 14.49
N PHE A 62 -0.43 2.06 14.16
CA PHE A 62 -0.68 3.48 14.37
C PHE A 62 -1.70 3.65 15.49
N GLU A 63 -1.44 4.60 16.40
CA GLU A 63 -2.42 5.02 17.40
C GLU A 63 -3.22 6.20 16.85
N LEU A 64 -4.53 6.01 16.70
CA LEU A 64 -5.43 7.09 16.34
C LEU A 64 -5.67 7.94 17.58
N LYS A 65 -4.96 9.07 17.70
CA LYS A 65 -5.24 10.05 18.77
C LYS A 65 -6.65 10.57 18.58
N SER A 66 -7.53 10.35 19.57
CA SER A 66 -8.93 10.77 19.53
C SER A 66 -9.01 12.25 19.14
N LEU A 67 -9.66 12.54 18.02
CA LEU A 67 -10.01 13.89 17.65
C LEU A 67 -10.96 14.40 18.73
N GLU A 68 -10.56 15.42 19.49
CA GLU A 68 -11.50 16.18 20.32
C GLU A 68 -12.53 16.80 19.37
N LEU A 69 -13.65 16.10 19.20
CA LEU A 69 -14.82 16.62 18.53
C LEU A 69 -15.32 17.74 19.42
N TYR A 70 -14.88 18.97 19.15
CA TYR A 70 -15.47 20.15 19.75
C TYR A 70 -16.95 20.15 19.34
N PRO A 71 -17.91 20.00 20.27
CA PRO A 71 -19.30 20.05 19.90
C PRO A 71 -19.56 21.49 19.43
N ASN A 72 -19.71 21.65 18.11
CA ASN A 72 -20.18 22.89 17.52
C ASN A 72 -21.65 23.06 17.93
N ASN A 73 -21.87 23.51 19.15
CA ASN A 73 -23.16 23.97 19.64
C ASN A 73 -23.43 25.32 18.98
N ALA A 74 -23.74 25.30 17.69
CA ALA A 74 -24.28 26.48 17.02
C ALA A 74 -25.72 26.62 17.48
N ASP A 75 -25.91 27.30 18.61
CA ASP A 75 -27.22 27.70 19.11
C ASP A 75 -27.77 28.76 18.15
N PHE A 76 -28.84 28.43 17.41
CA PHE A 76 -29.51 29.36 16.51
C PHE A 76 -30.83 29.80 17.15
N ASP A 77 -30.85 31.02 17.71
CA ASP A 77 -32.09 31.68 18.14
C ASP A 77 -32.72 32.38 16.91
N SER A 78 -33.76 31.77 16.34
CA SER A 78 -34.58 32.43 15.32
C SER A 78 -35.88 32.91 15.94
N LYS A 79 -36.14 34.22 15.88
CA LYS A 79 -37.42 34.80 16.32
C LYS A 79 -38.43 34.80 15.17
N GLU A 80 -39.65 34.39 15.47
CA GLU A 80 -40.77 34.43 14.52
C GLU A 80 -41.08 35.88 14.11
N ILE A 81 -41.21 36.12 12.80
CA ILE A 81 -41.59 37.42 12.26
C ILE A 81 -43.10 37.60 12.46
N THR A 82 -43.50 38.35 13.49
CA THR A 82 -44.91 38.65 13.83
C THR A 82 -45.50 39.84 13.04
N GLN A 83 -44.98 40.08 11.83
CA GLN A 83 -45.51 41.14 10.97
C GLN A 83 -46.80 40.68 10.29
N PHE A 84 -47.94 40.89 10.95
CA PHE A 84 -49.24 40.77 10.29
C PHE A 84 -49.40 41.95 9.31
N PHE A 85 -49.58 41.63 8.02
CA PHE A 85 -49.79 42.61 6.95
C PHE A 85 -51.09 43.40 7.21
N LYS A 86 -50.97 44.59 7.82
CA LYS A 86 -52.12 45.40 8.26
C LYS A 86 -52.63 46.37 7.18
N GLY A 87 -52.67 45.93 5.92
CA GLY A 87 -53.24 46.77 4.87
C GLY A 87 -52.99 46.28 3.45
N SER A 88 -53.92 45.52 2.90
CA SER A 88 -54.29 45.71 1.50
C SER A 88 -55.49 46.66 1.48
N LEU A 89 -55.23 47.95 1.29
CA LEU A 89 -56.29 48.90 0.95
C LEU A 89 -56.75 48.55 -0.47
N PHE A 90 -57.65 47.57 -0.59
CA PHE A 90 -58.34 47.21 -1.83
C PHE A 90 -59.25 48.33 -2.38
N ALA A 91 -59.15 49.55 -1.85
CA ALA A 91 -59.98 50.70 -2.22
C ALA A 91 -59.66 51.32 -3.59
N LEU A 92 -58.60 50.88 -4.29
CA LEU A 92 -58.27 51.37 -5.65
C LEU A 92 -58.61 50.38 -6.79
N ARG A 93 -59.50 49.41 -6.56
CA ARG A 93 -60.04 48.55 -7.64
C ARG A 93 -61.43 48.94 -8.15
N ALA A 94 -61.96 50.10 -7.75
CA ALA A 94 -63.19 50.60 -8.35
C ALA A 94 -62.87 51.18 -9.74
N PRO A 95 -63.52 50.71 -10.83
CA PRO A 95 -63.36 51.32 -12.14
C PRO A 95 -63.87 52.78 -12.13
N PRO A 96 -63.26 53.68 -12.91
CA PRO A 96 -63.66 55.08 -12.93
C PRO A 96 -65.12 55.23 -13.39
N ALA A 97 -65.89 56.04 -12.67
CA ALA A 97 -67.24 56.41 -13.07
C ALA A 97 -67.15 57.32 -14.31
N VAL A 98 -67.84 56.92 -15.36
CA VAL A 98 -68.08 57.72 -16.58
C VAL A 98 -69.05 58.85 -16.32
#